data_AF-A0A1B8HL12-F1
#
_entry.id   AF-A0A1B8HL12-F1
#
_cell.length_a   1.000
_cell.length_b   1.000
_cell.length_c   1.000
_cell.angle_alpha   90.00
_cell.angle_beta   90.00
_cell.angle_gamma   90.00
#
_symmetry.space_group_name_H-M   'P 1'
#
loop_
_entity.id
_entity.type
_entity.pdbx_description
1 polymer ?
#
loop_
_entity_poly.entity_id
_entity_poly.type
_entity_poly.pdbx_seq_one_letter_code
_entity_poly.pdbx_strand_id
1 'polypeptide(L)'
;MATIPTQNAVPSEAPRDLKFNSGKIDEFVTSKAREYFDRFGKSHLTIEGMKWMVEQVIETFKVDMNQAIIAAGYIPMDSFRKGAEITKRNEILRDETTGEYYRWDGDLPKLVPAGSTAETAKAR
;
A
#
# COMPACT_ATOMS: atom_id res chain seq x y z
N MET A 1 26.09 -20.31 30.74
CA MET A 1 25.90 -18.84 30.58
C MET A 1 24.48 -18.53 31.05
N ALA A 2 24.30 -17.56 31.96
CA ALA A 2 22.96 -17.20 32.47
C ALA A 2 22.04 -16.80 31.30
N THR A 3 20.84 -17.39 31.24
CA THR A 3 19.85 -17.22 30.15
C THR A 3 18.82 -16.13 30.44
N ILE A 4 18.88 -15.53 31.63
CA ILE A 4 17.89 -14.56 32.11
C ILE A 4 18.40 -13.14 31.82
N PRO A 5 17.64 -12.31 31.06
CA PRO A 5 17.94 -10.90 30.86
C PRO A 5 17.98 -10.12 32.18
N THR A 6 18.66 -8.98 32.20
CA THR A 6 18.65 -8.07 33.35
C THR A 6 17.31 -7.33 33.46
N GLN A 7 17.10 -6.63 34.57
CA GLN A 7 15.97 -5.72 34.76
C GLN A 7 16.30 -4.26 34.37
N ASN A 8 17.39 -4.03 33.63
CA ASN A 8 17.73 -2.69 33.13
C ASN A 8 16.65 -2.20 32.16
N ALA A 9 16.48 -0.88 32.03
CA ALA A 9 15.55 -0.27 31.07
C ALA A 9 15.89 -0.63 29.61
N VAL A 10 14.89 -0.65 28.71
CA VAL A 10 15.11 -0.79 27.26
C VAL A 10 15.35 0.61 26.66
N PRO A 11 16.46 0.86 25.95
CA PRO A 11 17.54 -0.07 25.58
C PRO A 11 18.57 -0.31 26.72
N SER A 12 19.25 -1.46 26.70
CA SER A 12 20.33 -1.81 27.64
C SER A 12 21.54 -2.38 26.90
N GLU A 13 22.73 -1.89 27.27
CA GLU A 13 24.03 -2.34 26.76
C GLU A 13 24.68 -3.43 27.62
N ALA A 14 24.00 -3.89 28.68
CA ALA A 14 24.54 -4.94 29.53
C ALA A 14 24.84 -6.20 28.69
N PRO A 15 26.04 -6.82 28.82
CA PRO A 15 26.42 -7.96 27.98
C PRO A 15 25.43 -9.14 28.01
N ARG A 16 24.69 -9.31 29.11
CA ARG A 16 23.63 -10.33 29.23
C ARG A 16 22.39 -10.01 28.41
N ASP A 17 22.04 -8.73 28.26
CA ASP A 17 20.89 -8.29 27.47
C ASP A 17 21.18 -8.36 25.98
N LEU A 18 22.43 -8.23 25.56
CA LEU A 18 22.82 -8.30 24.14
C LEU A 18 22.38 -9.62 23.48
N LYS A 19 22.50 -10.76 24.18
CA LYS A 19 22.02 -12.06 23.67
C LYS A 19 20.48 -12.10 23.51
N PHE A 20 19.75 -11.51 24.45
CA PHE A 20 18.28 -11.43 24.35
C PHE A 20 17.89 -10.50 23.20
N ASN A 21 18.50 -9.32 23.13
CA ASN A 21 18.27 -8.32 22.09
C ASN A 21 18.55 -8.91 20.70
N SER A 22 19.62 -9.70 20.52
CA SER A 22 19.90 -10.35 19.23
C SER A 22 18.82 -11.36 18.83
N GLY A 23 18.26 -12.13 19.78
CA GLY A 23 17.13 -13.01 19.51
C GLY A 23 15.85 -12.24 19.15
N LYS A 24 15.66 -11.04 19.71
CA LYS A 24 14.53 -10.16 19.35
C LYS A 24 14.71 -9.48 18.00
N ILE A 25 15.94 -9.21 17.56
CA ILE A 25 16.20 -8.78 16.18
C ILE A 25 15.89 -9.93 15.21
N ASP A 26 16.30 -11.16 15.51
CA ASP A 26 15.96 -12.32 14.69
C ASP A 26 14.43 -12.49 14.57
N GLU A 27 13.70 -12.41 15.70
CA GLU A 27 12.23 -12.43 15.71
C GLU A 27 11.62 -11.26 14.92
N PHE A 28 12.12 -10.04 15.10
CA PHE A 28 11.69 -8.85 14.34
C PHE A 28 11.82 -9.03 12.83
N VAL A 29 12.94 -9.60 12.37
CA VAL A 29 13.26 -9.73 10.95
C VAL A 29 12.57 -10.94 10.30
N THR A 30 12.45 -12.06 11.01
CA THR A 30 12.08 -13.35 10.41
C THR A 30 10.68 -13.85 10.79
N SER A 31 10.09 -13.33 11.88
CA SER A 31 8.78 -13.79 12.33
C SER A 31 7.68 -13.42 11.34
N LYS A 32 6.73 -14.34 11.18
CA LYS A 32 5.48 -14.12 10.44
C LYS A 32 4.37 -13.50 11.30
N ALA A 33 4.58 -13.42 12.62
CA ALA A 33 3.68 -12.69 13.51
C ALA A 33 3.84 -11.18 13.26
N ARG A 34 2.80 -10.40 13.54
CA ARG A 34 2.83 -8.93 13.39
C ARG A 34 3.56 -8.22 14.52
N GLU A 35 3.64 -8.89 15.68
CA GLU A 35 4.18 -8.30 16.90
C GLU A 35 5.16 -9.26 17.56
N TYR A 36 6.10 -8.68 18.31
CA TYR A 36 6.97 -9.37 19.24
C TYR A 36 6.98 -8.61 20.57
N PHE A 37 7.39 -9.30 21.64
CA PHE A 37 7.43 -8.72 22.98
C PHE A 37 8.87 -8.58 23.48
N ASP A 38 9.18 -7.44 24.10
CA ASP A 38 10.47 -7.23 24.76
C ASP A 38 10.57 -7.93 26.12
N ARG A 39 11.68 -7.72 26.86
CA ARG A 39 11.92 -8.39 28.14
C ARG A 39 10.96 -7.99 29.26
N PHE A 40 10.22 -6.89 29.08
CA PHE A 40 9.20 -6.42 30.02
C PHE A 40 7.78 -6.75 29.52
N GLY A 41 7.65 -7.49 28.41
CA GLY A 41 6.35 -7.85 27.84
C GLY A 41 5.68 -6.70 27.08
N LYS A 42 6.41 -5.64 26.72
CA LYS A 42 5.86 -4.58 25.87
C LYS A 42 5.86 -5.04 24.41
N SER A 43 4.73 -4.81 23.72
CA SER A 43 4.57 -5.15 22.30
C SER A 43 5.28 -4.16 21.39
N HIS A 44 5.86 -4.70 20.31
CA HIS A 44 6.54 -3.99 19.22
C HIS A 44 6.20 -4.67 17.90
N LEU A 45 6.21 -3.92 16.79
CA LEU A 45 5.95 -4.50 15.48
C LEU A 45 7.17 -5.26 14.93
N THR A 46 6.92 -6.39 14.29
CA THR A 46 7.88 -7.07 13.42
C THR A 46 7.94 -6.41 12.04
N ILE A 47 8.84 -6.85 11.16
CA ILE A 47 8.82 -6.46 9.75
C ILE A 47 7.49 -6.81 9.08
N GLU A 48 6.92 -7.98 9.36
CA GLU A 48 5.61 -8.36 8.82
C GLU A 48 4.46 -7.50 9.37
N GLY A 49 4.54 -7.09 10.65
CA GLY A 49 3.60 -6.12 11.22
C GLY A 49 3.67 -4.76 10.52
N MET A 50 4.87 -4.26 10.27
CA MET A 50 5.06 -2.99 9.56
C MET A 50 4.59 -3.07 8.10
N LYS A 51 4.90 -4.15 7.38
CA LYS A 51 4.41 -4.38 6.02
C LYS A 51 2.88 -4.36 5.98
N TRP A 52 2.25 -5.10 6.89
CA TRP A 52 0.80 -5.13 6.99
C TRP A 52 0.21 -3.72 7.20
N MET A 53 0.78 -2.91 8.10
CA MET A 53 0.30 -1.53 8.30
C MET A 53 0.45 -0.68 7.04
N VAL A 54 1.59 -0.76 6.35
CA VAL A 54 1.82 -0.01 5.10
C VAL A 54 0.81 -0.44 4.02
N GLU A 55 0.54 -1.74 3.89
CA GLU A 55 -0.48 -2.25 2.98
C GLU A 55 -1.86 -1.69 3.32
N GLN A 56 -2.26 -1.66 4.60
CA GLN A 56 -3.53 -1.06 5.00
C GLN A 56 -3.61 0.43 4.64
N VAL A 57 -2.53 1.19 4.86
CA VAL A 57 -2.48 2.62 4.52
C VAL A 57 -2.61 2.82 3.01
N ILE A 58 -1.91 2.02 2.21
CA ILE A 58 -2.00 2.08 0.74
C ILE A 58 -3.42 1.75 0.25
N GLU A 59 -4.03 0.69 0.77
CA GLU A 59 -5.39 0.31 0.38
C GLU A 59 -6.42 1.37 0.80
N THR A 60 -6.29 1.94 2.00
CA THR A 60 -7.13 3.05 2.45
C THR A 60 -6.99 4.25 1.51
N PHE A 61 -5.76 4.63 1.16
CA PHE A 61 -5.51 5.74 0.24
C PHE A 61 -6.13 5.52 -1.14
N LYS A 62 -6.08 4.29 -1.68
CA LYS A 62 -6.74 3.96 -2.97
C LYS A 62 -8.25 4.15 -2.90
N VAL A 63 -8.88 3.71 -1.81
CA VAL A 63 -10.32 3.86 -1.60
C VAL A 63 -10.69 5.35 -1.51
N ASP A 64 -9.97 6.11 -0.69
CA ASP A 64 -10.24 7.54 -0.47
C ASP A 64 -10.07 8.33 -1.77
N MET A 65 -9.04 8.04 -2.56
CA MET A 65 -8.82 8.65 -3.86
C MET A 65 -9.99 8.35 -4.82
N ASN A 66 -10.46 7.10 -4.88
CA ASN A 66 -11.60 6.75 -5.72
C ASN A 66 -12.89 7.46 -5.27
N GLN A 67 -13.12 7.60 -3.96
CA GLN A 67 -14.25 8.38 -3.44
C GLN A 67 -14.14 9.86 -3.78
N ALA A 68 -12.94 10.45 -3.71
CA ALA A 68 -12.70 11.84 -4.10
C ALA A 68 -12.98 12.08 -5.59
N ILE A 69 -12.58 11.14 -6.46
CA ILE A 69 -12.88 11.18 -7.91
C ILE A 69 -14.39 11.18 -8.17
N ILE A 70 -15.12 10.29 -7.50
CA ILE A 70 -16.59 10.21 -7.62
C ILE A 70 -17.25 11.48 -7.08
N ALA A 71 -16.81 11.97 -5.92
CA ALA A 71 -17.31 13.20 -5.31
C ALA A 71 -17.04 14.44 -6.18
N ALA A 72 -15.96 14.44 -6.96
CA ALA A 72 -15.66 15.46 -7.97
C ALA A 72 -16.55 15.36 -9.24
N GLY A 73 -17.42 14.36 -9.33
CA GLY A 73 -18.39 14.20 -10.40
C GLY A 73 -17.91 13.37 -11.59
N TYR A 74 -16.77 12.69 -11.47
CA TYR A 74 -16.27 11.77 -12.50
C TYR A 74 -16.82 10.35 -12.31
N ILE A 75 -16.88 9.60 -13.42
CA ILE A 75 -17.33 8.21 -13.48
C ILE A 75 -16.14 7.36 -13.95
N PRO A 76 -15.43 6.68 -13.04
CA PRO A 76 -14.36 5.76 -13.41
C PRO A 76 -14.92 4.55 -14.16
N MET A 77 -14.51 4.35 -15.41
CA MET A 77 -14.97 3.24 -16.26
C MET A 77 -14.06 2.00 -16.17
N ASP A 78 -12.99 2.05 -15.35
CA ASP A 78 -11.89 1.07 -15.19
C ASP A 78 -10.60 1.54 -15.87
N SER A 79 -10.09 0.86 -16.92
CA SER A 79 -8.76 1.12 -17.47
C SER A 79 -8.66 0.98 -18.99
N PHE A 80 -7.63 1.60 -19.57
CA PHE A 80 -7.29 1.40 -20.99
C PHE A 80 -7.00 -0.07 -21.33
N ARG A 81 -6.45 -0.82 -20.37
CA ARG A 81 -6.10 -2.24 -20.54
C ARG A 81 -7.34 -3.11 -20.71
N LYS A 82 -8.43 -2.80 -20.02
CA LYS A 82 -9.71 -3.51 -20.17
C LYS A 82 -10.55 -2.97 -21.31
N GLY A 83 -10.30 -1.73 -21.73
CA GLY A 83 -11.07 -1.04 -22.75
C GLY A 83 -12.43 -0.56 -22.23
N ALA A 84 -13.02 0.39 -22.94
CA ALA A 84 -14.33 0.95 -22.63
C ALA A 84 -14.92 1.69 -23.84
N GLU A 85 -16.23 1.94 -23.79
CA GLU A 85 -16.87 2.94 -24.63
C GLU A 85 -17.21 4.16 -23.77
N ILE A 86 -16.54 5.28 -24.05
CA ILE A 86 -16.77 6.55 -23.37
C ILE A 86 -17.95 7.23 -24.07
N THR A 87 -19.04 7.41 -23.34
CA THR A 87 -20.30 8.00 -23.84
C THR A 87 -20.61 9.35 -23.18
N LYS A 88 -19.99 9.64 -22.03
CA LYS A 88 -20.17 10.89 -21.29
C LYS A 88 -18.84 11.60 -21.08
N ARG A 89 -18.88 12.93 -20.99
CA ARG A 89 -17.69 13.77 -20.82
C ARG A 89 -16.98 13.60 -19.47
N ASN A 90 -17.70 13.12 -18.45
CA ASN A 90 -17.16 12.86 -17.12
C ASN A 90 -16.77 11.39 -16.90
N GLU A 91 -16.88 10.53 -17.92
CA GLU A 91 -16.34 9.17 -17.87
C GLU A 91 -14.83 9.21 -18.11
N ILE A 92 -14.08 8.54 -17.22
CA ILE A 92 -12.61 8.56 -17.21
C ILE A 92 -12.05 7.15 -17.18
N LEU A 93 -10.85 6.98 -17.74
CA LEU A 93 -10.11 5.73 -17.73
C LEU A 93 -8.78 5.91 -17.01
N ARG A 94 -8.38 4.87 -16.26
CA ARG A 94 -7.11 4.83 -15.55
C ARG A 94 -6.03 4.17 -16.41
N ASP A 95 -4.83 4.73 -16.38
CA ASP A 95 -3.62 3.99 -16.73
C ASP A 95 -3.16 3.17 -15.52
N GLU A 96 -3.17 1.84 -15.64
CA GLU A 96 -2.79 0.94 -14.53
C GLU A 96 -1.29 0.99 -14.19
N THR A 97 -0.45 1.52 -15.10
CA THR A 97 1.00 1.62 -14.91
C THR A 97 1.36 2.85 -14.08
N THR A 98 0.76 4.00 -14.39
CA THR A 98 1.05 5.26 -13.69
C THR A 98 0.05 5.56 -12.57
N GLY A 99 -1.15 4.99 -12.63
CA GLY A 99 -2.26 5.28 -11.71
C GLY A 99 -3.03 6.55 -12.07
N GLU A 100 -2.65 7.25 -13.14
CA GLU A 100 -3.29 8.48 -13.58
C GLU A 100 -4.64 8.21 -14.26
N TYR A 101 -5.54 9.18 -14.12
CA TYR A 101 -6.85 9.15 -14.76
C TYR A 101 -6.90 10.15 -15.91
N TYR A 102 -7.51 9.71 -17.01
CA TYR A 102 -7.59 10.45 -18.25
C TYR A 102 -9.05 10.61 -18.66
N ARG A 103 -9.37 11.78 -19.24
CA ARG A 103 -10.68 12.07 -19.80
C ARG A 103 -10.59 12.18 -21.32
N TRP A 104 -11.73 11.97 -21.97
CA TRP A 104 -11.82 12.20 -23.40
C TRP A 104 -12.44 13.57 -23.68
N ASP A 105 -11.69 14.42 -24.37
CA ASP A 105 -12.14 15.77 -24.71
C ASP A 105 -12.73 15.92 -26.11
N GLY A 106 -12.50 14.94 -26.99
CA GLY A 106 -12.99 14.94 -28.37
C GLY A 106 -14.47 14.57 -28.51
N ASP A 107 -14.84 14.16 -29.72
CA ASP A 107 -16.21 13.75 -30.03
C ASP A 107 -16.59 12.43 -29.35
N LEU A 108 -17.86 12.33 -28.95
CA LEU A 108 -18.44 11.15 -28.29
C LEU A 108 -19.45 10.47 -29.23
N PRO A 109 -19.61 9.13 -29.16
CA PRO A 109 -18.90 8.21 -28.26
C PRO A 109 -17.47 7.92 -28.72
N LYS A 110 -16.62 7.54 -27.78
CA LYS A 110 -15.24 7.14 -28.03
C LYS A 110 -15.03 5.70 -27.59
N LEU A 111 -14.79 4.82 -28.57
CA LEU A 111 -14.37 3.45 -28.31
C LEU A 111 -12.87 3.39 -28.00
N VAL A 112 -12.52 2.79 -26.88
CA VAL A 112 -11.17 2.46 -26.44
C VAL A 112 -11.03 0.93 -26.40
N PRO A 113 -10.35 0.31 -27.38
CA PRO A 113 -10.14 -1.12 -27.39
C PRO A 113 -9.35 -1.62 -26.18
N ALA A 114 -9.61 -2.86 -25.75
CA ALA A 114 -8.80 -3.51 -24.72
C ALA A 114 -7.31 -3.60 -25.12
N GLY A 115 -6.43 -3.48 -24.14
CA GLY A 115 -4.98 -3.45 -24.35
C GLY A 115 -4.42 -2.10 -24.83
N SER A 116 -5.24 -1.03 -24.83
CA SER A 116 -4.77 0.32 -25.16
C SER A 116 -3.92 0.94 -24.03
N THR A 117 -3.26 2.05 -24.35
CA THR A 117 -2.65 2.99 -23.38
C THR A 117 -3.27 4.38 -23.56
N ALA A 118 -2.95 5.32 -22.66
CA ALA A 118 -3.40 6.71 -22.81
C ALA A 118 -2.95 7.33 -24.15
N GLU A 119 -1.71 7.06 -24.56
CA GLU A 119 -1.13 7.56 -25.82
C GLU A 119 -1.83 6.96 -27.04
N THR A 120 -2.06 5.65 -27.06
CA THR A 120 -2.73 5.01 -28.21
C THR A 120 -4.19 5.43 -28.31
N ALA A 121 -4.84 5.71 -27.18
CA ALA A 121 -6.21 6.20 -27.14
C ALA A 121 -6.33 7.70 -27.46
N LYS A 122 -5.22 8.46 -27.40
CA LYS A 122 -5.13 9.93 -27.49
C LYS A 122 -5.90 10.67 -26.38
N ALA A 123 -5.98 10.09 -25.20
CA ALA A 123 -6.65 10.69 -24.05
C ALA A 123 -5.76 11.77 -23.39
N ARG A 124 -6.36 12.70 -22.66
CA ARG A 124 -5.66 13.79 -21.94
C ARG A 124 -6.14 13.92 -20.50
#